data_AF-A0A7Z0MP12-F1
#
_entry.id   AF-A0A7Z0MP12-F1
#
_cell.length_a   1.000
_cell.length_b   1.000
_cell.length_c   1.000
_cell.angle_alpha   90.00
_cell.angle_beta   90.00
_cell.angle_gamma   90.00
#
_symmetry.space_group_name_H-M   'P 1'
#
loop_
_entity.id
_entity.type
_entity.pdbx_description
1 polymer ?
#
loop_
_entity_poly.entity_id
_entity_poly.type
_entity_poly.pdbx_seq_one_letter_code
_entity_poly.pdbx_strand_id
1 'polypeptide(L)'
;MNKLLSMTLLTLPIAVMANNFDGVELRVASETWEADEDGDFSATSTGTDMRVTPSNNDSADVVQFDMSAPNSDANHLWEIDFYGDTIEMKFIDPALSDPDSQYDYQADKGFHFQDINDAYPPITGVSVASVFAPKGFDPALIRFDENNIYVNLKGSSCQYSFAPRVNRCISMISPTALNNIITLNVEFDSDDEVGSPMGVNPVSYEGDTEPVKNDSEESDANLRIDALFDTLEGRYPGDLPSHQESYTVNGYRLRHYPSNNVYLGIKNDRLYFYSANAKKMTDLGGLEFWMNDNGL
;
A
#
# COMPACT_ATOMS: atom_id res chain seq x y z
N MET A 1 -51.77 16.77 32.80
CA MET A 1 -50.33 17.08 32.84
C MET A 1 -49.61 15.96 32.11
N ASN A 2 -49.33 16.15 30.81
CA ASN A 2 -48.67 15.14 29.97
C ASN A 2 -47.19 15.49 29.85
N LYS A 3 -46.31 14.63 30.37
CA LYS A 3 -44.86 14.69 30.14
C LYS A 3 -44.57 14.04 28.79
N LEU A 4 -44.14 14.83 27.80
CA LEU A 4 -43.43 14.29 26.64
C LEU A 4 -42.00 13.93 27.06
N LEU A 5 -41.64 12.65 26.95
CA LEU A 5 -40.23 12.24 26.91
C LEU A 5 -39.71 12.48 25.50
N SER A 6 -38.76 13.41 25.36
CA SER A 6 -37.94 13.55 24.16
C SER A 6 -36.83 12.49 24.24
N MET A 7 -36.97 11.43 23.45
CA MET A 7 -35.98 10.37 23.33
C MET A 7 -35.02 10.78 22.20
N THR A 8 -33.90 11.39 22.56
CA THR A 8 -32.84 11.75 21.60
C THR A 8 -32.12 10.47 21.20
N LEU A 9 -32.36 10.01 19.98
CA LEU A 9 -31.67 8.88 19.39
C LEU A 9 -30.27 9.35 18.96
N LEU A 10 -29.24 8.98 19.72
CA LEU A 10 -27.84 9.12 19.29
C LEU A 10 -27.61 8.10 18.17
N THR A 11 -27.64 8.57 16.93
CA THR A 11 -27.10 7.81 15.80
C THR A 11 -25.58 7.91 15.86
N LEU A 12 -24.93 6.85 16.35
CA LEU A 12 -23.50 6.67 16.15
C LEU A 12 -23.26 6.49 14.64
N PRO A 13 -22.27 7.16 14.03
CA PRO A 13 -21.87 6.83 12.68
C PRO A 13 -21.39 5.38 12.69
N ILE A 14 -22.09 4.52 11.96
CA ILE A 14 -21.59 3.20 11.60
C ILE A 14 -20.44 3.50 10.64
N ALA A 15 -19.20 3.43 11.14
CA ALA A 15 -18.04 3.41 10.28
C ALA A 15 -18.22 2.18 9.38
N VAL A 16 -18.36 2.41 8.08
CA VAL A 16 -18.26 1.35 7.08
C VAL A 16 -16.83 0.82 7.24
N MET A 17 -16.69 -0.40 7.75
CA MET A 17 -15.41 -1.08 7.89
C MET A 17 -14.84 -1.23 6.49
N ALA A 18 -13.92 -0.34 6.12
CA ALA A 18 -13.20 -0.47 4.87
C ALA A 18 -12.10 -1.51 5.07
N ASN A 19 -11.87 -2.37 4.09
CA ASN A 19 -10.76 -3.33 4.06
C ASN A 19 -9.44 -2.61 3.75
N ASN A 20 -9.17 -1.50 4.45
CA ASN A 20 -8.02 -0.65 4.27
C ASN A 20 -7.65 0.06 5.58
N PHE A 21 -6.45 0.63 5.62
CA PHE A 21 -5.92 1.36 6.77
C PHE A 21 -6.49 2.77 6.95
N ASP A 22 -7.26 3.29 6.00
CA ASP A 22 -7.57 4.72 5.95
C ASP A 22 -8.45 5.19 7.13
N GLY A 23 -8.00 6.20 7.85
CA GLY A 23 -8.81 6.93 8.82
C GLY A 23 -9.01 6.25 10.19
N VAL A 24 -8.39 5.10 10.43
CA VAL A 24 -8.47 4.37 11.71
C VAL A 24 -7.11 4.39 12.42
N GLU A 25 -7.08 4.68 13.73
CA GLU A 25 -5.83 4.83 14.48
C GLU A 25 -5.11 3.48 14.65
N LEU A 26 -3.82 3.46 14.31
CA LEU A 26 -2.88 2.35 14.50
C LEU A 26 -1.79 2.76 15.48
N ARG A 27 -1.17 1.78 16.14
CA ARG A 27 0.12 1.95 16.80
C ARG A 27 1.23 1.49 15.87
N VAL A 28 2.29 2.29 15.78
CA VAL A 28 3.53 1.97 15.07
C VAL A 28 4.68 2.08 16.05
N ALA A 29 5.42 0.99 16.24
CA ALA A 29 6.55 0.94 17.16
C ALA A 29 7.78 0.28 16.55
N SER A 30 8.96 0.73 16.98
CA SER A 30 10.23 0.07 16.72
C SER A 30 10.53 -0.83 17.91
N GLU A 31 10.81 -2.10 17.64
CA GLU A 31 11.01 -3.08 18.70
C GLU A 31 12.25 -3.91 18.41
N THR A 32 12.93 -4.32 19.47
CA THR A 32 13.93 -5.40 19.43
C THR A 32 13.29 -6.60 20.11
N TRP A 33 13.44 -7.77 19.51
CA TRP A 33 12.86 -9.00 20.00
C TRP A 33 13.94 -9.99 20.35
N GLU A 34 13.60 -10.91 21.25
CA GLU A 34 14.35 -12.15 21.45
C GLU A 34 13.38 -13.30 21.22
N ALA A 35 13.81 -14.29 20.45
CA ALA A 35 13.09 -15.54 20.34
C ALA A 35 13.29 -16.31 21.64
N ASP A 36 12.20 -16.79 22.23
CA ASP A 36 12.27 -17.72 23.33
C ASP A 36 12.61 -19.15 22.85
N GLU A 37 12.62 -20.11 23.78
CA GLU A 37 12.94 -21.51 23.47
C GLU A 37 11.92 -22.16 22.51
N ASP A 38 10.70 -21.63 22.43
CA ASP A 38 9.62 -22.10 21.57
C ASP A 38 9.57 -21.33 20.22
N GLY A 39 10.43 -20.32 20.07
CA GLY A 39 10.49 -19.47 18.89
C GLY A 39 9.44 -18.36 18.88
N ASP A 40 8.78 -18.11 20.01
CA ASP A 40 7.89 -16.98 20.19
C ASP A 40 8.72 -15.70 20.42
N PHE A 41 8.23 -14.58 19.89
CA PHE A 41 8.94 -13.31 19.95
C PHE A 41 8.33 -12.44 21.03
N SER A 42 9.13 -12.15 22.05
CA SER A 42 8.79 -11.11 23.01
C SER A 42 9.63 -9.87 22.74
N ALA A 43 8.99 -8.71 22.69
CA ALA A 43 9.69 -7.44 22.62
C ALA A 43 10.53 -7.25 23.90
N THR A 44 11.85 -7.16 23.75
CA THR A 44 12.79 -6.93 24.86
C THR A 44 13.07 -5.45 25.06
N SER A 45 12.85 -4.64 24.03
CA SER A 45 12.85 -3.18 24.12
C SER A 45 11.99 -2.55 23.04
N THR A 46 11.44 -1.38 23.36
CA THR A 46 10.70 -0.52 22.43
C THR A 46 11.45 0.79 22.28
N GLY A 47 11.70 1.21 21.04
CA GLY A 47 12.28 2.50 20.69
C GLY A 47 11.18 3.54 20.48
N THR A 48 11.13 4.15 19.28
CA THR A 48 10.02 5.00 18.86
C THR A 48 8.70 4.22 18.91
N ASP A 49 7.68 4.83 19.51
CA ASP A 49 6.32 4.30 19.68
C ASP A 49 5.35 5.45 19.50
N MET A 50 4.44 5.33 18.53
CA MET A 50 3.51 6.40 18.20
C MET A 50 2.16 5.87 17.69
N ARG A 51 1.15 6.72 17.82
CA ARG A 51 -0.17 6.51 17.24
C ARG A 51 -0.26 7.30 15.93
N VAL A 52 -0.78 6.65 14.91
CA VAL A 52 -0.87 7.17 13.55
C VAL A 52 -2.29 6.97 13.06
N THR A 53 -2.87 7.99 12.43
CA THR A 53 -4.12 7.84 11.68
C THR A 53 -3.76 7.92 10.20
N PRO A 54 -3.67 6.77 9.51
CA PRO A 54 -3.38 6.71 8.08
C PRO A 54 -4.22 7.67 7.26
N SER A 55 -3.58 8.26 6.27
CA SER A 55 -4.20 9.16 5.33
C SER A 55 -3.74 8.83 3.92
N ASN A 56 -4.68 8.76 2.99
CA ASN A 56 -4.38 8.55 1.56
C ASN A 56 -3.78 9.79 0.87
N ASN A 57 -3.09 10.65 1.61
CA ASN A 57 -2.44 11.83 1.08
C ASN A 57 -1.15 11.41 0.33
N ASP A 58 -0.70 12.22 -0.62
CA ASP A 58 0.55 11.98 -1.36
C ASP A 58 1.84 12.12 -0.49
N SER A 59 1.75 11.99 0.84
CA SER A 59 2.83 12.18 1.79
C SER A 59 2.78 11.15 2.90
N ALA A 60 3.95 10.64 3.29
CA ALA A 60 4.11 9.67 4.36
C ALA A 60 3.38 10.08 5.65
N ASP A 61 2.58 9.17 6.18
CA ASP A 61 1.88 9.33 7.46
C ASP A 61 2.83 9.41 8.66
N VAL A 62 4.00 8.77 8.55
CA VAL A 62 5.08 8.84 9.54
C VAL A 62 6.36 9.30 8.86
N VAL A 63 6.95 10.37 9.39
CA VAL A 63 8.25 10.88 8.95
C VAL A 63 9.28 10.76 10.07
N GLN A 64 10.53 10.51 9.68
CA GLN A 64 11.66 10.42 10.62
C GLN A 64 11.48 9.39 11.73
N PHE A 65 10.88 8.25 11.40
CA PHE A 65 10.71 7.14 12.32
C PHE A 65 12.06 6.51 12.65
N ASP A 66 12.49 6.65 13.90
CA ASP A 66 13.82 6.23 14.31
C ASP A 66 13.84 4.75 14.72
N MET A 67 14.65 3.99 13.99
CA MET A 67 14.95 2.60 14.28
C MET A 67 16.19 2.45 15.16
N SER A 68 16.62 3.49 15.86
CA SER A 68 17.70 3.46 16.83
C SER A 68 17.16 3.15 18.24
N ALA A 69 18.03 2.68 19.15
CA ALA A 69 17.66 2.64 20.56
C ALA A 69 17.60 4.08 21.09
N PRO A 70 16.84 4.40 22.16
CA PRO A 70 16.64 5.78 22.64
C PRO A 70 17.91 6.59 23.01
N ASN A 71 19.12 6.04 22.85
CA ASN A 71 20.41 6.67 23.15
C ASN A 71 21.46 6.49 22.02
N SER A 72 21.04 6.26 20.77
CA SER A 72 21.94 6.09 19.64
C SER A 72 22.07 7.39 18.85
N ASP A 73 23.30 7.87 18.62
CA ASP A 73 23.57 9.04 17.78
C ASP A 73 23.38 8.76 16.27
N ALA A 74 23.13 7.50 15.89
CA ALA A 74 22.84 7.12 14.51
C ALA A 74 21.35 7.31 14.20
N ASN A 75 21.04 8.28 13.34
CA ASN A 75 19.69 8.56 12.83
C ASN A 75 19.31 7.50 11.78
N HIS A 76 18.73 6.38 12.21
CA HIS A 76 18.19 5.38 11.28
C HIS A 76 16.73 5.72 10.96
N LEU A 77 16.54 6.70 10.09
CA LEU A 77 15.23 7.28 9.84
C LEU A 77 14.49 6.53 8.74
N TRP A 78 13.21 6.27 9.02
CA TRP A 78 12.27 5.68 8.07
C TRP A 78 11.08 6.61 7.87
N GLU A 79 10.55 6.61 6.66
CA GLU A 79 9.20 7.07 6.35
C GLU A 79 8.30 5.85 6.28
N ILE A 80 7.08 5.98 6.82
CA ILE A 80 6.06 4.94 6.75
C ILE A 80 4.81 5.59 6.17
N ASP A 81 4.25 4.94 5.16
CA ASP A 81 3.07 5.40 4.45
C ASP A 81 2.06 4.27 4.35
N PHE A 82 0.78 4.60 4.56
CA PHE A 82 -0.32 3.65 4.48
C PHE A 82 -1.23 4.06 3.33
N TYR A 83 -1.54 3.13 2.45
CA TYR A 83 -2.35 3.43 1.29
C TYR A 83 -3.27 2.26 0.94
N GLY A 84 -4.55 2.40 1.26
CA GLY A 84 -5.48 1.29 1.08
C GLY A 84 -5.08 0.11 1.99
N ASP A 85 -4.78 -1.02 1.38
CA ASP A 85 -4.33 -2.25 2.01
C ASP A 85 -2.79 -2.38 2.07
N THR A 86 -2.07 -1.32 1.72
CA THR A 86 -0.61 -1.34 1.55
C THR A 86 0.10 -0.56 2.66
N ILE A 87 1.23 -1.09 3.13
CA ILE A 87 2.16 -0.38 4.03
C ILE A 87 3.51 -0.25 3.32
N GLU A 88 3.95 0.98 3.04
CA GLU A 88 5.30 1.26 2.51
C GLU A 88 6.21 1.77 3.64
N MET A 89 7.36 1.12 3.80
CA MET A 89 8.45 1.57 4.69
C MET A 89 9.64 1.94 3.83
N LYS A 90 10.05 3.21 3.88
CA LYS A 90 11.15 3.75 3.07
C LYS A 90 12.23 4.31 3.98
N PHE A 91 13.42 3.72 3.94
CA PHE A 91 14.56 4.26 4.70
C PHE A 91 15.00 5.59 4.08
N ILE A 92 14.90 6.67 4.84
CA ILE A 92 15.29 8.00 4.40
C ILE A 92 16.67 8.35 4.96
N ASP A 93 17.64 8.37 4.07
CA ASP A 93 18.98 8.83 4.41
C ASP A 93 18.98 10.37 4.48
N PRO A 94 19.20 10.99 5.65
CA PRO A 94 19.29 12.44 5.75
C PRO A 94 20.53 13.00 5.03
N ALA A 95 21.53 12.17 4.71
CA ALA A 95 22.72 12.56 3.99
C ALA A 95 23.35 11.37 3.24
N LEU A 96 23.01 11.21 1.95
CA LEU A 96 23.71 10.33 0.98
C LEU A 96 25.23 10.55 0.88
N SER A 97 25.77 11.52 1.61
CA SER A 97 27.18 11.88 1.73
C SER A 97 27.80 11.52 3.09
N ASP A 98 27.01 11.12 4.07
CA ASP A 98 27.49 10.78 5.41
C ASP A 98 27.72 9.27 5.53
N PRO A 99 28.99 8.81 5.59
CA PRO A 99 29.30 7.40 5.79
C PRO A 99 28.76 6.84 7.11
N ASP A 100 28.32 7.68 8.06
CA ASP A 100 27.74 7.24 9.33
C ASP A 100 26.22 6.98 9.23
N SER A 101 25.56 7.33 8.12
CA SER A 101 24.12 7.11 7.89
C SER A 101 23.79 5.69 7.36
N GLN A 102 24.65 4.71 7.69
CA GLN A 102 24.51 3.32 7.28
C GLN A 102 23.90 2.49 8.41
N TYR A 103 22.97 1.59 8.08
CA TYR A 103 22.49 0.60 9.05
C TYR A 103 22.84 -0.82 8.62
N ASP A 104 23.00 -1.66 9.64
CA ASP A 104 23.21 -3.10 9.53
C ASP A 104 22.52 -3.79 10.71
N TYR A 105 21.30 -4.28 10.50
CA TYR A 105 20.51 -4.89 11.57
C TYR A 105 20.89 -6.36 11.72
N GLN A 106 21.76 -6.66 12.69
CA GLN A 106 22.17 -8.04 12.99
C GLN A 106 21.29 -8.72 14.06
N ALA A 107 20.60 -7.93 14.87
CA ALA A 107 19.64 -8.40 15.87
C ALA A 107 18.23 -8.48 15.28
N ASP A 108 17.36 -9.26 15.92
CA ASP A 108 15.92 -9.26 15.65
C ASP A 108 15.35 -7.91 16.06
N LYS A 109 15.18 -7.03 15.08
CA LYS A 109 14.76 -5.64 15.28
C LYS A 109 13.93 -5.19 14.09
N GLY A 110 12.90 -4.39 14.32
CA GLY A 110 11.99 -4.05 13.24
C GLY A 110 10.81 -3.19 13.63
N PHE A 111 9.80 -3.21 12.76
CA PHE A 111 8.53 -2.50 12.95
C PHE A 111 7.48 -3.43 13.56
N HIS A 112 6.64 -2.85 14.41
CA HIS A 112 5.43 -3.46 14.93
C HIS A 112 4.27 -2.52 14.63
N PHE A 113 3.35 -3.00 13.80
CA PHE A 113 2.07 -2.34 13.50
C PHE A 113 0.98 -3.05 14.28
N GLN A 114 0.15 -2.30 14.99
CA GLN A 114 -0.89 -2.86 15.84
C GLN A 114 -2.21 -2.09 15.68
N ASP A 115 -3.27 -2.83 15.42
CA ASP A 115 -4.63 -2.36 15.65
C ASP A 115 -4.92 -2.37 17.15
N ILE A 116 -4.81 -1.20 17.76
CA ILE A 116 -4.97 -1.04 19.21
C ILE A 116 -6.42 -1.06 19.67
N ASN A 117 -7.38 -0.89 18.75
CA ASN A 117 -8.79 -0.73 19.08
C ASN A 117 -9.67 -1.84 18.50
N ASP A 118 -9.08 -2.84 17.83
CA ASP A 118 -9.80 -3.92 17.14
C ASP A 118 -10.86 -3.31 16.18
N ALA A 119 -10.40 -2.31 15.44
CA ALA A 119 -11.20 -1.45 14.58
C ALA A 119 -11.12 -1.85 13.09
N TYR A 120 -10.15 -2.67 12.70
CA TYR A 120 -10.07 -3.27 11.37
C TYR A 120 -10.68 -4.68 11.37
N PRO A 121 -11.11 -5.19 10.20
CA PRO A 121 -11.37 -6.62 10.08
C PRO A 121 -10.08 -7.42 10.38
N PRO A 122 -10.19 -8.69 10.81
CA PRO A 122 -9.02 -9.51 11.11
C PRO A 122 -8.06 -9.60 9.92
N ILE A 123 -6.76 -9.47 10.16
CA ILE A 123 -5.74 -9.70 9.14
C ILE A 123 -5.63 -11.20 8.85
N THR A 124 -5.75 -11.58 7.58
CA THR A 124 -5.71 -12.97 7.11
C THR A 124 -4.45 -13.30 6.31
N GLY A 125 -3.79 -12.27 5.77
CA GLY A 125 -2.60 -12.43 4.95
C GLY A 125 -1.71 -11.20 4.96
N VAL A 126 -0.40 -11.41 4.87
CA VAL A 126 0.58 -10.35 4.59
C VAL A 126 1.56 -10.86 3.55
N SER A 127 1.66 -10.14 2.43
CA SER A 127 2.63 -10.40 1.37
C SER A 127 3.62 -9.24 1.22
N VAL A 128 4.78 -9.51 0.63
CA VAL A 128 5.85 -8.50 0.50
C VAL A 128 6.26 -8.30 -0.95
N ALA A 129 6.27 -7.06 -1.41
CA ALA A 129 6.97 -6.68 -2.62
C ALA A 129 8.42 -6.30 -2.28
N SER A 130 9.34 -7.26 -2.44
CA SER A 130 10.74 -7.13 -2.01
C SER A 130 11.71 -6.63 -3.11
N VAL A 131 11.18 -6.19 -4.25
CA VAL A 131 12.00 -5.80 -5.43
C VAL A 131 13.02 -4.71 -5.10
N PHE A 132 12.67 -3.79 -4.21
CA PHE A 132 13.54 -2.70 -3.74
C PHE A 132 13.88 -2.81 -2.25
N ALA A 133 13.64 -3.98 -1.65
CA ALA A 133 13.95 -4.20 -0.26
C ALA A 133 15.46 -4.10 -0.02
N PRO A 134 15.88 -3.61 1.17
CA PRO A 134 17.28 -3.57 1.55
C PRO A 134 17.94 -4.93 1.42
N LYS A 135 19.22 -4.92 1.05
CA LYS A 135 19.95 -6.16 0.86
C LYS A 135 19.97 -6.96 2.16
N GLY A 136 19.61 -8.25 2.07
CA GLY A 136 19.57 -9.16 3.20
C GLY A 136 18.25 -9.14 3.98
N PHE A 137 17.31 -8.28 3.62
CA PHE A 137 15.93 -8.37 4.10
C PHE A 137 15.31 -9.71 3.70
N ASP A 138 14.72 -10.41 4.66
CA ASP A 138 14.11 -11.72 4.48
C ASP A 138 12.58 -11.65 4.74
N PRO A 139 11.75 -11.71 3.69
CA PRO A 139 10.29 -11.75 3.84
C PRO A 139 9.78 -12.88 4.74
N ALA A 140 10.53 -13.98 4.89
CA ALA A 140 10.16 -15.10 5.74
C ALA A 140 10.25 -14.78 7.24
N LEU A 141 10.76 -13.61 7.62
CA LEU A 141 10.78 -13.13 9.00
C LEU A 141 9.58 -12.23 9.35
N ILE A 142 8.66 -11.97 8.41
CA ILE A 142 7.41 -11.30 8.73
C ILE A 142 6.45 -12.26 9.42
N ARG A 143 5.82 -11.77 10.47
CA ARG A 143 4.78 -12.47 11.24
C ARG A 143 3.58 -11.56 11.37
N PHE A 144 2.40 -12.15 11.46
CA PHE A 144 1.19 -11.41 11.72
C PHE A 144 0.19 -12.31 12.45
N ASP A 145 -0.74 -11.66 13.13
CA ASP A 145 -1.98 -12.25 13.64
C ASP A 145 -3.15 -11.32 13.27
N GLU A 146 -4.32 -11.53 13.85
CA GLU A 146 -5.55 -10.76 13.55
C GLU A 146 -5.37 -9.25 13.69
N ASN A 147 -4.48 -8.79 14.58
CA ASN A 147 -4.35 -7.38 14.97
C ASN A 147 -2.91 -6.83 14.91
N ASN A 148 -1.91 -7.67 14.65
CA ASN A 148 -0.50 -7.28 14.71
C ASN A 148 0.24 -7.71 13.44
N ILE A 149 1.15 -6.85 12.97
CA ILE A 149 2.14 -7.16 11.92
C ILE A 149 3.53 -6.83 12.44
N TYR A 150 4.41 -7.82 12.40
CA TYR A 150 5.81 -7.71 12.81
C TYR A 150 6.72 -7.81 11.58
N VAL A 151 7.49 -6.76 11.33
CA VAL A 151 8.44 -6.69 10.20
C VAL A 151 9.85 -6.72 10.75
N ASN A 152 10.46 -7.90 10.77
CA ASN A 152 11.82 -8.07 11.28
C ASN A 152 12.88 -7.77 10.20
N LEU A 153 13.75 -6.82 10.51
CA LEU A 153 14.80 -6.31 9.63
C LEU A 153 16.14 -7.05 9.80
N LYS A 154 16.20 -8.13 10.60
CA LYS A 154 17.43 -8.90 10.80
C LYS A 154 18.05 -9.36 9.48
N GLY A 155 19.35 -9.14 9.35
CA GLY A 155 20.13 -9.40 8.15
C GLY A 155 20.06 -8.28 7.10
N SER A 156 19.11 -7.35 7.24
CA SER A 156 18.98 -6.24 6.30
C SER A 156 20.02 -5.14 6.57
N SER A 157 20.60 -4.63 5.50
CA SER A 157 21.63 -3.59 5.56
C SER A 157 21.53 -2.64 4.38
N CYS A 158 21.88 -1.39 4.63
CA CYS A 158 22.02 -0.36 3.63
C CYS A 158 23.33 0.39 3.90
N GLN A 159 24.38 0.05 3.13
CA GLN A 159 25.72 0.60 3.31
C GLN A 159 26.14 1.45 2.09
N TYR A 160 26.50 2.70 2.36
CA TYR A 160 27.04 3.65 1.39
C TYR A 160 28.56 3.73 1.53
N SER A 161 29.27 2.72 1.02
CA SER A 161 30.74 2.74 0.99
C SER A 161 31.29 2.81 -0.43
N PHE A 162 32.25 3.72 -0.63
CA PHE A 162 33.01 3.87 -1.87
C PHE A 162 33.97 2.69 -2.14
N ALA A 163 34.20 1.81 -1.16
CA ALA A 163 35.05 0.66 -1.38
C ALA A 163 34.37 -0.35 -2.35
N PRO A 164 35.12 -0.92 -3.31
CA PRO A 164 34.57 -1.78 -4.38
C PRO A 164 34.09 -3.16 -3.91
N ARG A 165 33.95 -3.41 -2.60
CA ARG A 165 33.61 -4.72 -2.02
C ARG A 165 32.52 -4.69 -0.96
N VAL A 166 31.88 -3.55 -0.72
CA VAL A 166 30.86 -3.42 0.33
C VAL A 166 29.47 -3.44 -0.30
N ASN A 167 28.51 -3.98 0.44
CA ASN A 167 27.13 -4.17 0.02
C ASN A 167 26.46 -2.84 -0.26
N ARG A 168 26.44 -2.42 -1.52
CA ARG A 168 25.81 -1.16 -1.89
C ARG A 168 24.30 -1.29 -1.84
N CYS A 169 23.68 -0.32 -1.19
CA CYS A 169 22.25 -0.09 -1.23
C CYS A 169 21.81 0.55 -2.56
N ILE A 170 22.73 0.88 -3.47
CA ILE A 170 22.42 1.58 -4.73
C ILE A 170 21.68 0.66 -5.71
N SER A 171 20.55 1.14 -6.22
CA SER A 171 19.76 0.49 -7.26
C SER A 171 19.20 1.54 -8.21
N MET A 172 19.79 1.66 -9.40
CA MET A 172 19.39 2.69 -10.39
C MET A 172 17.96 2.50 -10.91
N ILE A 173 17.36 1.33 -10.71
CA ILE A 173 15.97 1.02 -11.06
C ILE A 173 14.99 1.22 -9.89
N SER A 174 15.47 1.57 -8.69
CA SER A 174 14.62 1.82 -7.53
C SER A 174 14.07 3.25 -7.49
N PRO A 175 12.85 3.48 -6.93
CA PRO A 175 12.29 4.74 -6.45
C PRO A 175 13.24 5.87 -6.09
N THR A 176 14.20 5.53 -5.27
CA THR A 176 15.10 6.45 -4.58
C THR A 176 16.51 6.39 -5.14
N ALA A 177 16.72 5.63 -6.23
CA ALA A 177 18.02 5.12 -6.64
C ALA A 177 18.70 4.18 -5.61
N LEU A 178 17.97 3.72 -4.59
CA LEU A 178 18.43 2.82 -3.54
C LEU A 178 17.47 1.65 -3.31
N ASN A 179 17.95 0.45 -3.03
CA ASN A 179 17.15 -0.63 -2.48
C ASN A 179 16.88 -0.36 -1.00
N ASN A 180 15.90 0.47 -0.71
CA ASN A 180 15.60 0.98 0.63
C ASN A 180 14.10 0.99 0.94
N ILE A 181 13.28 0.27 0.16
CA ILE A 181 11.82 0.26 0.28
C ILE A 181 11.33 -1.14 0.51
N ILE A 182 10.54 -1.31 1.58
CA ILE A 182 9.79 -2.53 1.87
C ILE A 182 8.32 -2.17 1.73
N THR A 183 7.59 -2.92 0.93
CA THR A 183 6.15 -2.73 0.74
C THR A 183 5.42 -4.00 1.12
N LEU A 184 4.44 -3.87 2.02
CA LEU A 184 3.54 -4.95 2.42
C LEU A 184 2.19 -4.76 1.75
N ASN A 185 1.56 -5.83 1.28
CA ASN A 185 0.14 -5.85 0.97
C ASN A 185 -0.56 -6.72 2.01
N VAL A 186 -1.59 -6.17 2.64
CA VAL A 186 -2.29 -6.76 3.79
C VAL A 186 -3.69 -7.20 3.36
N GLU A 187 -4.00 -8.46 3.59
CA GLU A 187 -5.30 -9.03 3.30
C GLU A 187 -6.14 -9.03 4.58
N PHE A 188 -7.33 -8.43 4.50
CA PHE A 188 -8.31 -8.38 5.57
C PHE A 188 -9.41 -9.40 5.30
N ASP A 189 -9.98 -9.97 6.36
CA ASP A 189 -11.18 -10.80 6.23
C ASP A 189 -12.33 -9.92 5.75
N SER A 190 -12.82 -10.18 4.54
CA SER A 190 -14.02 -9.53 4.05
C SER A 190 -15.21 -10.24 4.67
N ASP A 191 -15.79 -9.66 5.73
CA ASP A 191 -17.08 -10.08 6.26
C ASP A 191 -18.18 -9.81 5.21
N ASP A 192 -18.24 -10.64 4.17
CA ASP A 192 -19.31 -10.70 3.17
C ASP A 192 -20.57 -11.37 3.74
N GLU A 193 -20.68 -11.53 5.07
CA GLU A 193 -21.95 -11.87 5.73
C GLU A 193 -22.88 -10.64 5.81
N VAL A 194 -23.14 -10.01 4.67
CA VAL A 194 -24.43 -9.35 4.46
C VAL A 194 -25.47 -10.47 4.39
N GLY A 195 -25.96 -10.85 5.56
CA GLY A 195 -27.15 -11.67 5.69
C GLY A 195 -28.22 -11.12 4.74
N SER A 196 -28.56 -11.90 3.71
CA SER A 196 -29.65 -11.58 2.78
C SER A 196 -30.87 -11.16 3.61
N PRO A 197 -31.36 -9.92 3.50
CA PRO A 197 -32.59 -9.57 4.17
C PRO A 197 -33.68 -10.43 3.53
N MET A 198 -34.30 -11.25 4.38
CA MET A 198 -35.46 -12.07 4.03
C MET A 198 -36.42 -11.27 3.15
N GLY A 199 -36.91 -11.95 2.11
CA GLY A 199 -37.77 -11.37 1.08
C GLY A 199 -38.85 -10.46 1.63
N VAL A 200 -38.81 -9.20 1.18
CA VAL A 200 -39.95 -8.29 1.24
C VAL A 200 -40.32 -7.97 -0.20
N ASN A 201 -41.57 -8.29 -0.55
CA ASN A 201 -42.19 -7.98 -1.82
C ASN A 201 -41.97 -6.50 -2.21
N PRO A 202 -41.67 -6.19 -3.48
CA PRO A 202 -41.55 -4.82 -3.92
C PRO A 202 -42.93 -4.16 -3.92
N VAL A 203 -43.10 -3.16 -3.05
CA VAL A 203 -44.14 -2.14 -3.19
C VAL A 203 -43.56 -1.04 -4.08
N SER A 204 -44.14 -0.87 -5.26
CA SER A 204 -43.78 0.17 -6.22
C SER A 204 -44.06 1.57 -5.64
N TYR A 205 -43.02 2.38 -5.51
CA TYR A 205 -43.13 3.83 -5.35
C TYR A 205 -42.51 4.50 -6.58
N GLU A 206 -43.34 5.19 -7.36
CA GLU A 206 -42.89 6.16 -8.35
C GLU A 206 -42.45 7.42 -7.60
N GLY A 207 -41.16 7.74 -7.68
CA GLY A 207 -40.59 8.98 -7.17
C GLY A 207 -39.35 9.30 -7.97
N ASP A 208 -39.38 10.43 -8.66
CA ASP A 208 -38.28 10.97 -9.46
C ASP A 208 -36.99 11.07 -8.64
N THR A 209 -36.05 10.18 -8.94
CA THR A 209 -34.64 10.31 -8.54
C THR A 209 -33.80 10.43 -9.80
N GLU A 210 -32.82 11.32 -9.74
CA GLU A 210 -31.76 11.48 -10.73
C GLU A 210 -31.10 10.13 -11.11
N PRO A 211 -30.63 9.97 -12.35
CA PRO A 211 -30.24 8.66 -12.88
C PRO A 211 -29.06 8.08 -12.09
N VAL A 212 -29.31 6.92 -11.48
CA VAL A 212 -28.29 5.97 -11.04
C VAL A 212 -27.51 5.55 -12.28
N LYS A 213 -26.19 5.79 -12.31
CA LYS A 213 -25.31 5.22 -13.35
C LYS A 213 -25.37 3.70 -13.22
N ASN A 214 -25.97 3.03 -14.20
CA ASN A 214 -26.11 1.58 -14.22
C ASN A 214 -24.74 0.91 -14.41
N ASP A 215 -24.50 -0.18 -13.70
CA ASP A 215 -23.31 -1.07 -13.83
C ASP A 215 -23.02 -1.50 -15.28
N SER A 216 -24.02 -1.43 -16.17
CA SER A 216 -23.86 -1.70 -17.60
C SER A 216 -23.01 -0.66 -18.34
N GLU A 217 -23.06 0.62 -17.98
CA GLU A 217 -22.30 1.68 -18.67
C GLU A 217 -20.81 1.65 -18.29
N GLU A 218 -20.50 1.28 -17.05
CA GLU A 218 -19.12 1.12 -16.60
C GLU A 218 -18.46 -0.11 -17.25
N SER A 219 -19.22 -1.17 -17.46
CA SER A 219 -18.78 -2.35 -18.20
C SER A 219 -18.42 -2.02 -19.66
N ASP A 220 -19.25 -1.26 -20.37
CA ASP A 220 -18.99 -0.85 -21.76
C ASP A 220 -17.78 0.08 -21.88
N ALA A 221 -17.60 1.01 -20.94
CA ALA A 221 -16.43 1.89 -20.91
C ALA A 221 -15.13 1.11 -20.70
N ASN A 222 -15.12 0.14 -19.78
CA ASN A 222 -13.97 -0.72 -19.52
C ASN A 222 -13.61 -1.57 -20.73
N LEU A 223 -14.60 -2.13 -21.43
CA LEU A 223 -14.38 -2.89 -22.67
C LEU A 223 -13.74 -2.03 -23.78
N ARG A 224 -14.15 -0.76 -23.91
CA ARG A 224 -13.53 0.16 -24.88
C ARG A 224 -12.08 0.49 -24.51
N ILE A 225 -11.79 0.70 -23.22
CA ILE A 225 -10.42 0.95 -22.75
C ILE A 225 -9.55 -0.28 -22.98
N ASP A 226 -10.06 -1.48 -22.71
CA ASP A 226 -9.33 -2.73 -22.94
C ASP A 226 -9.03 -2.93 -24.43
N ALA A 227 -9.97 -2.61 -25.33
CA ALA A 227 -9.73 -2.64 -26.77
C ALA A 227 -8.63 -1.66 -27.22
N LEU A 228 -8.53 -0.49 -26.57
CA LEU A 228 -7.43 0.45 -26.81
C LEU A 228 -6.09 -0.15 -26.37
N PHE A 229 -6.03 -0.78 -25.19
CA PHE A 229 -4.81 -1.44 -24.71
C PHE A 229 -4.36 -2.55 -25.67
N ASP A 230 -5.28 -3.43 -26.08
CA ASP A 230 -5.00 -4.50 -27.06
C ASP A 230 -4.43 -3.94 -28.37
N THR A 231 -4.96 -2.80 -28.83
CA THR A 231 -4.48 -2.15 -30.06
C THR A 231 -3.07 -1.58 -29.90
N LEU A 232 -2.77 -0.98 -28.75
CA LEU A 232 -1.45 -0.42 -28.45
C LEU A 232 -0.39 -1.52 -28.29
N GLU A 233 -0.75 -2.66 -27.70
CA GLU A 233 0.11 -3.85 -27.59
C GLU A 233 0.54 -4.37 -28.96
N GLY A 234 -0.40 -4.43 -29.92
CA GLY A 234 -0.10 -4.82 -31.29
C GLY A 234 0.81 -3.83 -32.02
N ARG A 235 0.73 -2.54 -31.69
CA ARG A 235 1.53 -1.46 -32.30
C ARG A 235 2.94 -1.35 -31.69
N TYR A 236 3.07 -1.63 -30.39
CA TYR A 236 4.31 -1.48 -29.62
C TYR A 236 4.72 -2.76 -28.87
N PRO A 237 4.89 -3.91 -29.54
CA PRO A 237 5.09 -5.20 -28.88
C PRO A 237 6.42 -5.31 -28.10
N GLY A 238 7.38 -4.43 -28.33
CA GLY A 238 8.62 -4.36 -27.55
C GLY A 238 8.45 -3.65 -26.20
N ASP A 239 7.56 -2.68 -26.14
CA ASP A 239 7.30 -1.85 -24.96
C ASP A 239 6.10 -2.37 -24.15
N LEU A 240 5.15 -3.04 -24.81
CA LEU A 240 3.94 -3.62 -24.23
C LEU A 240 3.90 -5.13 -24.56
N PRO A 241 4.71 -5.95 -23.85
CA PRO A 241 4.81 -7.39 -24.06
C PRO A 241 3.62 -8.13 -23.40
N SER A 242 3.82 -9.35 -22.88
CA SER A 242 2.75 -10.06 -22.16
C SER A 242 2.26 -9.26 -20.94
N HIS A 243 0.94 -9.21 -20.77
CA HIS A 243 0.28 -8.46 -19.70
C HIS A 243 -0.56 -9.36 -18.78
N GLN A 244 -0.97 -8.80 -17.65
CA GLN A 244 -2.03 -9.34 -16.79
C GLN A 244 -3.40 -8.78 -17.21
N GLU A 245 -4.50 -9.36 -16.72
CA GLU A 245 -5.83 -8.80 -16.96
C GLU A 245 -5.93 -7.37 -16.41
N SER A 246 -6.72 -6.53 -17.08
CA SER A 246 -6.93 -5.16 -16.64
C SER A 246 -7.77 -5.10 -15.37
N TYR A 247 -7.45 -4.18 -14.48
CA TYR A 247 -8.17 -3.97 -13.23
C TYR A 247 -8.32 -2.48 -12.92
N THR A 248 -9.22 -2.15 -12.00
CA THR A 248 -9.48 -0.77 -11.60
C THR A 248 -8.94 -0.52 -10.20
N VAL A 249 -8.14 0.53 -10.02
CA VAL A 249 -7.59 0.90 -8.72
C VAL A 249 -7.48 2.43 -8.64
N ASN A 250 -8.04 3.04 -7.60
CA ASN A 250 -7.98 4.50 -7.37
C ASN A 250 -8.44 5.37 -8.55
N GLY A 251 -9.51 4.91 -9.21
CA GLY A 251 -10.07 5.54 -10.41
C GLY A 251 -9.21 5.40 -11.66
N TYR A 252 -8.14 4.60 -11.61
CA TYR A 252 -7.42 4.17 -12.80
C TYR A 252 -7.94 2.84 -13.30
N ARG A 253 -8.24 2.72 -14.59
CA ARG A 253 -8.30 1.42 -15.28
C ARG A 253 -6.88 1.12 -15.78
N LEU A 254 -6.24 0.09 -15.25
CA LEU A 254 -4.84 -0.23 -15.48
C LEU A 254 -4.66 -1.59 -16.15
N ARG A 255 -3.54 -1.74 -16.84
CA ARG A 255 -3.00 -3.01 -17.31
C ARG A 255 -1.50 -3.08 -17.02
N HIS A 256 -1.08 -4.18 -16.37
CA HIS A 256 0.31 -4.40 -15.96
C HIS A 256 1.04 -5.32 -16.95
N TYR A 257 2.29 -4.95 -17.26
CA TYR A 257 3.20 -5.68 -18.14
C TYR A 257 4.40 -6.17 -17.31
N PRO A 258 4.36 -7.40 -16.77
CA PRO A 258 5.33 -7.83 -15.76
C PRO A 258 6.78 -7.90 -16.25
N SER A 259 7.01 -8.28 -17.51
CA SER A 259 8.36 -8.54 -18.01
C SER A 259 9.26 -7.30 -18.08
N ASN A 260 8.66 -6.11 -18.18
CA ASN A 260 9.37 -4.83 -18.15
C ASN A 260 8.88 -3.89 -17.05
N ASN A 261 8.00 -4.38 -16.17
CA ASN A 261 7.43 -3.68 -15.02
C ASN A 261 6.85 -2.31 -15.40
N VAL A 262 5.95 -2.33 -16.38
CA VAL A 262 5.27 -1.15 -16.91
C VAL A 262 3.77 -1.28 -16.66
N TYR A 263 3.11 -0.14 -16.49
CA TYR A 263 1.66 -0.04 -16.42
C TYR A 263 1.20 0.92 -17.50
N LEU A 264 0.13 0.54 -18.18
CA LEU A 264 -0.65 1.42 -19.04
C LEU A 264 -1.96 1.69 -18.32
N GLY A 265 -2.37 2.96 -18.24
CA GLY A 265 -3.49 3.34 -17.39
C GLY A 265 -4.32 4.49 -17.94
N ILE A 266 -5.63 4.44 -17.71
CA ILE A 266 -6.54 5.56 -17.95
C ILE A 266 -7.03 6.14 -16.63
N LYS A 267 -6.95 7.46 -16.48
CA LYS A 267 -7.65 8.21 -15.43
C LYS A 267 -8.01 9.60 -15.94
N ASN A 268 -9.19 10.09 -15.54
CA ASN A 268 -9.68 11.43 -15.90
C ASN A 268 -9.54 11.72 -17.41
N ASP A 269 -9.94 10.77 -18.26
CA ASP A 269 -9.86 10.83 -19.74
C ASP A 269 -8.45 11.05 -20.30
N ARG A 270 -7.41 10.57 -19.61
CA ARG A 270 -6.02 10.66 -20.05
C ARG A 270 -5.33 9.30 -19.99
N LEU A 271 -4.50 9.04 -20.98
CA LEU A 271 -3.67 7.85 -21.06
C LEU A 271 -2.31 8.13 -20.41
N TYR A 272 -1.91 7.23 -19.53
CA TYR A 272 -0.66 7.27 -18.81
C TYR A 272 0.14 6.02 -19.08
N PHE A 273 1.44 6.22 -19.27
CA PHE A 273 2.43 5.16 -19.25
C PHE A 273 3.28 5.33 -18.01
N TYR A 274 3.27 4.33 -17.15
CA TYR A 274 4.06 4.33 -15.93
C TYR A 274 5.09 3.22 -16.01
N SER A 275 6.36 3.60 -16.07
CA SER A 275 7.45 2.64 -15.91
C SER A 275 7.78 2.55 -14.44
N ALA A 276 7.43 1.46 -13.77
CA ALA A 276 7.72 1.30 -12.35
C ALA A 276 9.24 1.22 -12.08
N ASN A 277 10.02 0.66 -13.02
CA ASN A 277 11.49 0.67 -12.96
C ASN A 277 12.09 2.10 -13.00
N ALA A 278 11.46 3.02 -13.74
CA ALA A 278 11.88 4.42 -13.72
C ALA A 278 11.12 5.23 -12.65
N LYS A 279 10.08 4.63 -12.02
CA LYS A 279 8.85 5.29 -11.52
C LYS A 279 8.64 6.70 -12.01
N LYS A 280 8.52 6.71 -13.33
CA LYS A 280 8.16 7.89 -14.08
C LYS A 280 6.82 7.61 -14.71
N MET A 281 5.85 8.42 -14.33
CA MET A 281 4.59 8.52 -15.05
C MET A 281 4.77 9.49 -16.21
N THR A 282 4.39 9.04 -17.40
CA THR A 282 4.38 9.84 -18.61
C THR A 282 2.95 9.97 -19.06
N ASP A 283 2.45 11.20 -19.08
CA ASP A 283 1.17 11.52 -19.68
C ASP A 283 1.29 11.44 -21.20
N LEU A 284 0.54 10.52 -21.81
CA LEU A 284 0.55 10.27 -23.25
C LEU A 284 -0.53 11.08 -23.99
N GLY A 285 -1.37 11.85 -23.29
CA GLY A 285 -2.42 12.68 -23.86
C GLY A 285 -3.83 12.21 -23.55
N GLY A 286 -4.81 12.85 -24.18
CA GLY A 286 -6.23 12.58 -23.96
C GLY A 286 -6.69 11.25 -24.56
N LEU A 287 -7.59 10.56 -23.86
CA LEU A 287 -8.17 9.28 -24.27
C LEU A 287 -8.81 9.36 -25.67
N GLU A 288 -9.58 10.41 -25.93
CA GLU A 288 -10.26 10.62 -27.21
C GLU A 288 -9.30 10.71 -28.41
N PHE A 289 -8.13 11.33 -28.21
CA PHE A 289 -7.09 11.38 -29.24
C PHE A 289 -6.61 9.96 -29.60
N TRP A 290 -6.32 9.14 -28.59
CA TRP A 290 -5.83 7.78 -28.78
C TRP A 290 -6.90 6.84 -29.36
N MET A 291 -8.16 7.00 -28.96
CA MET A 291 -9.28 6.24 -29.54
C MET A 291 -9.42 6.55 -31.04
N ASN A 292 -9.45 7.84 -31.40
CA ASN A 292 -9.57 8.25 -32.80
C ASN A 292 -8.38 7.83 -33.67
N ASP A 293 -7.14 7.96 -33.16
CA ASP A 293 -5.92 7.55 -33.89
C ASP A 293 -5.84 6.03 -34.16
N ASN A 294 -6.57 5.24 -33.36
CA ASN A 294 -6.63 3.79 -33.48
C ASN A 294 -7.95 3.28 -34.11
N GLY A 295 -8.87 4.19 -34.47
CA GLY A 295 -10.14 3.84 -35.11
C GLY A 295 -11.16 3.17 -34.19
N LEU A 296 -11.17 3.54 -32.90
CA LEU A 296 -12.04 3.01 -31.83
C LEU A 296 -13.10 4.02 -31.34
#